data_AF-A0A0C2MA19-F1
#
_entry.id   AF-A0A0C2MA19-F1
#
_cell.length_a   1.000
_cell.length_b   1.000
_cell.length_c   1.000
_cell.angle_alpha   90.00
_cell.angle_beta   90.00
_cell.angle_gamma   90.00
#
_symmetry.space_group_name_H-M   'P 1'
#
loop_
_entity.id
_entity.type
_entity.pdbx_description
1 polymer ?
#
loop_
_entity_poly.entity_id
_entity_poly.type
_entity_poly.pdbx_seq_one_letter_code
_entity_poly.pdbx_strand_id
1 'polypeptide(L)'
;MIKDTKGKLKRFVLQFSPEHLDPSNWFSTDSVFLRIFQLTLFSTFFHISELNTFFLKHIFELNTKHWMVILRCNYSIALAFPAVRQFYEYMTNPRIKNLGIYSWVFVILSMLELFVLWKHGNQVLQDFTFYMLLGWLCVQAVFCSLFIGITIYVKNKKFQHIKKKA
;
A
#
# COMPACT_ATOMS: atom_id res chain seq x y z
N MET A 1 -31.56 -30.31 43.62
CA MET A 1 -31.46 -30.73 42.20
C MET A 1 -31.52 -29.46 41.34
N ILE A 2 -30.38 -28.95 40.88
CA ILE A 2 -30.29 -27.60 40.31
C ILE A 2 -30.73 -27.65 38.84
N LYS A 3 -31.95 -27.16 38.56
CA LYS A 3 -32.58 -27.04 37.23
C LYS A 3 -32.22 -25.71 36.58
N ASP A 4 -30.95 -25.46 36.31
CA ASP A 4 -30.59 -24.30 35.48
C ASP A 4 -29.55 -24.67 34.42
N THR A 5 -30.04 -24.75 33.17
CA THR A 5 -29.26 -25.06 31.97
C THR A 5 -28.19 -24.00 31.71
N LYS A 6 -28.39 -22.76 32.18
CA LYS A 6 -27.44 -21.65 32.00
C LYS A 6 -26.17 -21.86 32.84
N GLY A 7 -26.29 -22.45 34.03
CA GLY A 7 -25.14 -22.75 34.90
C GLY A 7 -24.22 -23.83 34.34
N LYS A 8 -24.79 -24.84 33.66
CA LYS A 8 -24.00 -25.88 32.97
C LYS A 8 -23.28 -25.32 31.75
N LEU A 9 -23.95 -24.49 30.94
CA LEU A 9 -23.33 -23.84 29.78
C LEU A 9 -22.19 -22.90 30.19
N LYS A 10 -22.39 -22.10 31.25
CA LYS A 10 -21.36 -21.18 31.77
C LYS A 10 -20.09 -21.92 32.21
N ARG A 11 -20.24 -23.08 32.87
CA ARG A 11 -19.08 -23.93 33.26
C ARG A 11 -18.39 -24.56 32.06
N PHE A 12 -19.14 -25.06 31.09
CA PHE A 12 -18.57 -25.57 29.84
C PHE A 12 -17.78 -24.47 29.12
N VAL A 13 -18.34 -23.27 28.99
CA VAL A 13 -17.66 -22.14 28.35
C VAL A 13 -16.42 -21.75 29.14
N LEU A 14 -16.46 -21.72 30.48
CA LEU A 14 -15.26 -21.44 31.30
C LEU A 14 -14.19 -22.53 31.23
N GLN A 15 -14.58 -23.78 30.97
CA GLN A 15 -13.66 -24.91 30.89
C GLN A 15 -13.02 -25.04 29.49
N PHE A 16 -13.64 -24.43 28.47
CA PHE A 16 -13.13 -24.34 27.10
C PHE A 16 -12.68 -22.92 26.70
N SER A 17 -12.88 -21.92 27.56
CA SER A 17 -12.38 -20.56 27.35
C SER A 17 -11.00 -20.48 27.99
N PRO A 18 -9.92 -20.32 27.20
CA PRO A 18 -8.62 -20.05 27.78
C PRO A 18 -8.67 -18.76 28.61
N GLU A 19 -8.02 -18.78 29.78
CA GLU A 19 -7.95 -17.67 30.75
C GLU A 19 -7.26 -16.42 30.18
N HIS A 20 -6.53 -16.61 29.09
CA HIS A 20 -5.91 -15.60 28.27
C HIS A 20 -6.11 -16.06 26.83
N LEU A 21 -7.07 -15.42 26.15
CA LEU A 21 -6.93 -15.25 24.71
C LEU A 21 -5.72 -14.36 24.54
N ASP A 22 -4.51 -14.95 24.48
CA ASP A 22 -3.42 -14.27 23.80
C ASP A 22 -4.01 -13.90 22.44
N PRO A 23 -4.10 -12.60 22.07
CA PRO A 23 -4.28 -12.27 20.68
C PRO A 23 -2.99 -12.76 20.05
N SER A 24 -2.96 -14.04 19.68
CA SER A 24 -1.97 -14.62 18.81
C SER A 24 -2.03 -13.70 17.61
N ASN A 25 -1.10 -12.74 17.56
CA ASN A 25 -1.01 -11.78 16.50
C ASN A 25 -0.52 -12.59 15.30
N TRP A 26 -1.42 -13.34 14.66
CA TRP A 26 -1.20 -14.00 13.38
C TRP A 26 -0.68 -12.96 12.37
N PHE A 27 -1.07 -11.69 12.57
CA PHE A 27 -0.63 -10.49 11.88
C PHE A 27 0.29 -9.60 12.75
N SER A 28 1.25 -10.17 13.49
CA SER A 28 2.25 -9.36 14.20
C SER A 28 2.92 -8.40 13.21
N THR A 29 2.92 -7.10 13.50
CA THR A 29 3.57 -6.02 12.71
C THR A 29 5.08 -6.26 12.46
N ASP A 30 5.66 -7.26 13.12
CA ASP A 30 7.03 -7.75 12.91
C ASP A 30 7.19 -8.80 11.80
N SER A 31 6.09 -9.30 11.25
CA SER A 31 6.13 -10.24 10.11
C SER A 31 6.70 -9.53 8.89
N VAL A 32 7.89 -9.94 8.47
CA VAL A 32 8.59 -9.46 7.26
C VAL A 32 7.69 -9.49 6.03
N PHE A 33 6.82 -10.49 5.92
CA PHE A 33 5.84 -10.61 4.83
C PHE A 33 4.86 -9.44 4.77
N LEU A 34 4.34 -8.98 5.92
CA LEU A 34 3.43 -7.83 5.94
C LEU A 34 4.12 -6.54 5.54
N ARG A 35 5.39 -6.37 5.96
CA ARG A 35 6.19 -5.22 5.54
C ARG A 35 6.44 -5.20 4.05
N ILE A 36 6.80 -6.36 3.47
CA ILE A 36 6.96 -6.51 2.02
C ILE A 36 5.65 -6.21 1.30
N PHE A 37 4.54 -6.76 1.78
CA PHE A 37 3.22 -6.57 1.18
C PHE A 37 2.80 -5.10 1.21
N GLN A 38 2.92 -4.43 2.36
CA GLN A 38 2.59 -3.01 2.51
C GLN A 38 3.48 -2.11 1.63
N LEU A 39 4.79 -2.33 1.61
CA LEU A 39 5.72 -1.58 0.75
C LEU A 39 5.45 -1.81 -0.73
N THR A 40 5.13 -3.05 -1.12
CA THR A 40 4.80 -3.40 -2.51
C THR A 40 3.50 -2.71 -2.93
N LEU A 41 2.44 -2.81 -2.12
CA LEU A 41 1.17 -2.12 -2.36
C LEU A 41 1.36 -0.62 -2.53
N PHE A 42 2.09 0.02 -1.62
CA PHE A 42 2.34 1.46 -1.67
C PHE A 42 3.15 1.85 -2.92
N SER A 43 4.19 1.09 -3.27
CA SER A 43 5.00 1.31 -4.48
C SER A 43 4.20 1.12 -5.77
N THR A 44 3.36 0.09 -5.84
CA THR A 44 2.47 -0.14 -6.98
C THR A 44 1.44 0.97 -7.10
N PHE A 45 0.86 1.42 -5.98
CA PHE A 45 -0.05 2.55 -5.96
C PHE A 45 0.60 3.85 -6.48
N PHE A 46 1.85 4.10 -6.05
CA PHE A 46 2.62 5.24 -6.54
C PHE A 46 2.83 5.18 -8.06
N HIS A 47 3.23 4.02 -8.60
CA HIS A 47 3.35 3.84 -10.05
C HIS A 47 2.03 4.05 -10.79
N ILE A 48 0.91 3.58 -10.24
CA ILE A 48 -0.42 3.80 -10.82
C ILE A 48 -0.71 5.30 -10.89
N SER A 49 -0.42 6.08 -9.84
CA SER A 49 -0.65 7.53 -9.84
C SER A 49 0.18 8.31 -10.88
N GLU A 50 1.44 7.92 -11.06
CA GLU A 50 2.32 8.47 -12.10
C GLU A 50 1.78 8.14 -13.50
N LEU A 51 1.37 6.88 -13.71
CA LEU A 51 0.81 6.41 -14.96
C LEU A 51 -0.52 7.11 -15.30
N ASN A 52 -1.38 7.34 -14.30
CA ASN A 52 -2.60 8.12 -14.47
C ASN A 52 -2.29 9.53 -14.99
N THR A 53 -1.27 10.17 -14.44
CA THR A 53 -0.81 11.50 -14.88
C THR A 53 -0.29 11.45 -16.32
N PHE A 54 0.46 10.42 -16.67
CA PHE A 54 0.99 10.21 -18.02
C PHE A 54 -0.15 10.03 -19.05
N PHE A 55 -1.17 9.23 -18.72
CA PHE A 55 -2.31 9.03 -19.60
C PHE A 55 -3.19 10.27 -19.75
N LEU A 56 -3.41 11.03 -18.67
CA LEU A 56 -4.08 12.32 -18.76
C LEU A 56 -3.34 13.26 -19.72
N LYS A 57 -2.01 13.27 -19.69
CA LYS A 57 -1.21 14.05 -20.65
C LYS A 57 -1.41 13.57 -22.10
N HIS A 58 -1.51 12.26 -22.32
CA HIS A 58 -1.71 11.68 -23.65
C HIS A 58 -3.12 11.93 -24.19
N ILE A 59 -4.16 11.67 -23.41
CA ILE A 59 -5.58 11.81 -23.79
C ILE A 59 -5.93 13.24 -24.15
N PHE A 60 -5.41 14.20 -23.40
CA PHE A 60 -5.80 15.59 -23.60
C PHE A 60 -5.09 16.29 -24.76
N GLU A 61 -4.11 15.65 -25.43
CA GLU A 61 -3.25 16.27 -26.47
C GLU A 61 -2.85 17.73 -26.13
N LEU A 62 -2.78 18.06 -24.84
CA LEU A 62 -2.60 19.44 -24.42
C LEU A 62 -1.17 19.81 -24.75
N ASN A 63 -1.04 20.73 -25.71
CA ASN A 63 0.22 21.29 -26.17
C ASN A 63 1.13 21.53 -24.95
N THR A 64 2.28 20.85 -24.90
CA THR A 64 3.15 20.62 -23.72
C THR A 64 3.63 21.91 -23.02
N LYS A 65 3.29 23.09 -23.57
CA LYS A 65 3.62 24.43 -23.07
C LYS A 65 2.57 25.02 -22.12
N HIS A 66 1.41 24.38 -21.92
CA HIS A 66 0.41 24.89 -20.99
C HIS A 66 0.81 24.67 -19.52
N TRP A 67 0.83 25.76 -18.76
CA TRP A 67 1.18 25.84 -17.34
C TRP A 67 0.39 24.86 -16.45
N MET A 68 -0.83 24.48 -16.87
CA MET A 68 -1.71 23.61 -16.10
C MET A 68 -1.15 22.20 -15.90
N VAL A 69 -0.47 21.63 -16.90
CA VAL A 69 0.14 20.28 -16.80
C VAL A 69 1.35 20.28 -15.86
N ILE A 70 2.18 21.32 -15.95
CA ILE A 70 3.38 21.49 -15.11
C ILE A 70 2.98 21.68 -13.65
N LEU A 71 2.02 22.56 -13.39
CA LEU A 71 1.49 22.84 -12.06
C LEU A 71 0.90 21.57 -11.42
N ARG A 72 0.17 20.76 -12.19
CA ARG A 72 -0.38 19.48 -11.72
C ARG A 72 0.70 18.48 -11.33
N CYS A 73 1.72 18.30 -12.19
CA CYS A 73 2.86 17.42 -11.91
C CYS A 73 3.60 17.84 -10.64
N ASN A 74 3.85 19.15 -10.49
CA ASN A 74 4.46 19.69 -9.28
C ASN A 74 3.61 19.45 -8.03
N TYR A 75 2.28 19.56 -8.10
CA TYR A 75 1.40 19.25 -6.97
C TYR A 75 1.43 17.77 -6.59
N SER A 76 1.39 16.86 -7.57
CA SER A 76 1.46 15.42 -7.30
C SER A 76 2.79 15.04 -6.62
N ILE A 77 3.92 15.61 -7.07
CA ILE A 77 5.24 15.39 -6.45
C ILE A 77 5.30 16.01 -5.05
N ALA A 78 4.81 17.24 -4.89
CA ALA A 78 4.81 17.93 -3.60
C ALA A 78 3.97 17.20 -2.54
N LEU A 79 2.89 16.51 -2.94
CA LEU A 79 2.07 15.69 -2.05
C LEU A 79 2.63 14.28 -1.83
N ALA A 80 3.28 13.70 -2.85
CA ALA A 80 3.93 12.40 -2.73
C ALA A 80 5.04 12.41 -1.67
N PHE A 81 5.84 13.48 -1.59
CA PHE A 81 6.94 13.59 -0.63
C PHE A 81 6.53 13.43 0.85
N PRO A 82 5.58 14.23 1.40
CA PRO A 82 5.09 14.05 2.76
C PRO A 82 4.33 12.73 2.94
N ALA A 83 3.65 12.22 1.91
CA ALA A 83 2.96 10.92 1.97
C ALA A 83 3.94 9.76 2.17
N VAL A 84 5.05 9.73 1.41
CA VAL A 84 6.12 8.73 1.56
C VAL A 84 6.73 8.81 2.97
N ARG A 85 6.97 10.02 3.48
CA ARG A 85 7.50 10.20 4.84
C ARG A 85 6.54 9.64 5.90
N GLN A 86 5.25 9.97 5.81
CA GLN A 86 4.25 9.44 6.75
C GLN A 86 4.12 7.92 6.66
N PHE A 87 4.17 7.37 5.46
CA PHE A 87 4.16 5.92 5.25
C PHE A 87 5.39 5.26 5.87
N TYR A 88 6.58 5.83 5.69
CA TYR A 88 7.80 5.33 6.34
C TYR A 88 7.70 5.34 7.87
N GLU A 89 7.12 6.41 8.43
CA GLU A 89 6.95 6.54 9.87
C GLU A 89 5.93 5.53 10.42
N TYR A 90 4.85 5.29 9.70
CA TYR A 90 3.89 4.21 9.98
C TYR A 90 4.54 2.83 9.96
N MET A 91 5.44 2.57 9.01
CA MET A 91 6.15 1.29 8.89
C MET A 91 7.22 1.07 9.96
N THR A 92 7.86 2.16 10.42
CA THR A 92 9.02 2.09 11.32
C THR A 92 8.61 2.16 12.79
N ASN A 93 7.58 2.94 13.12
CA ASN A 93 7.18 3.17 14.51
C ASN A 93 5.94 2.33 14.88
N PRO A 94 6.07 1.30 15.73
CA PRO A 94 4.94 0.44 16.12
C PRO A 94 3.87 1.15 16.97
N ARG A 95 4.15 2.39 17.41
CA ARG A 95 3.19 3.23 18.15
C ARG A 95 2.11 3.83 17.24
N ILE A 96 2.43 4.00 15.95
CA ILE A 96 1.54 4.65 14.99
C ILE A 96 0.71 3.56 14.32
N LYS A 97 -0.57 3.47 14.68
CA LYS A 97 -1.51 2.46 14.14
C LYS A 97 -2.28 2.92 12.91
N ASN A 98 -2.28 4.21 12.61
CA ASN A 98 -3.08 4.79 11.54
C ASN A 98 -2.20 5.55 10.54
N LEU A 99 -2.56 5.48 9.26
CA LEU A 99 -1.97 6.28 8.20
C LEU A 99 -2.32 7.76 8.38
N GLY A 100 -1.32 8.64 8.24
CA GLY A 100 -1.48 10.08 8.39
C GLY A 100 -2.31 10.72 7.28
N ILE A 101 -2.78 11.95 7.54
CA ILE A 101 -3.68 12.70 6.64
C ILE A 101 -3.09 12.93 5.24
N TYR A 102 -1.78 13.18 5.10
CA TYR A 102 -1.18 13.47 3.79
C TYR A 102 -1.17 12.23 2.90
N SER A 103 -1.02 11.03 3.47
CA SER A 103 -1.16 9.78 2.72
C SER A 103 -2.58 9.59 2.20
N TRP A 104 -3.60 9.92 3.01
CA TRP A 104 -5.00 9.88 2.56
C TRP A 104 -5.31 10.91 1.48
N VAL A 105 -4.81 12.14 1.62
CA VAL A 105 -4.97 13.20 0.61
C VAL A 105 -4.36 12.74 -0.72
N PHE A 106 -3.18 12.12 -0.69
CA PHE A 106 -2.57 11.56 -1.90
C PHE A 106 -3.44 10.46 -2.54
N VAL A 107 -4.03 9.57 -1.74
CA VAL A 107 -4.93 8.53 -2.25
C VAL A 107 -6.17 9.14 -2.92
N ILE A 108 -6.80 10.13 -2.27
CA ILE A 108 -7.98 10.82 -2.80
C ILE A 108 -7.64 11.54 -4.11
N LEU A 109 -6.48 12.21 -4.17
CA LEU A 109 -6.02 12.88 -5.37
C LEU A 109 -5.85 11.90 -6.53
N SER A 110 -5.15 10.78 -6.30
CA SER A 110 -4.98 9.73 -7.32
C SER A 110 -6.30 9.14 -7.79
N MET A 111 -7.29 8.99 -6.90
CA MET A 111 -8.64 8.52 -7.27
C MET A 111 -9.41 9.55 -8.10
N LEU A 112 -9.29 10.84 -7.77
CA LEU A 112 -9.90 11.92 -8.55
C LEU A 112 -9.36 11.93 -9.99
N GLU A 113 -8.05 11.73 -10.15
CA GLU A 113 -7.41 11.65 -11.45
C GLU A 113 -7.90 10.47 -12.28
N LEU A 114 -8.01 9.29 -11.66
CA LEU A 114 -8.62 8.11 -12.28
C LEU A 114 -10.04 8.39 -12.75
N PHE A 115 -10.83 9.10 -11.95
CA PHE A 115 -12.21 9.42 -12.30
C PHE A 115 -12.30 10.35 -13.52
N VAL A 116 -11.42 11.36 -13.60
CA VAL A 116 -11.34 12.24 -14.78
C VAL A 116 -10.94 11.44 -16.03
N LEU A 117 -9.96 10.55 -15.87
CA LEU A 117 -9.44 9.70 -16.94
C LEU A 117 -10.52 8.72 -17.44
N TRP A 118 -11.27 8.11 -16.53
CA TRP A 118 -12.37 7.22 -16.87
C TRP A 118 -13.46 7.93 -17.67
N LYS A 119 -13.75 9.19 -17.32
CA LYS A 119 -14.77 9.99 -18.02
C LYS A 119 -14.34 10.42 -19.42
N HIS A 120 -13.07 10.78 -19.62
CA HIS A 120 -12.55 11.31 -20.91
C HIS A 120 -11.82 10.28 -21.79
N GLY A 121 -11.36 9.17 -21.21
CA GLY A 121 -10.44 8.24 -21.88
C GLY A 121 -11.09 7.20 -22.79
N ASN A 122 -12.43 7.14 -22.86
CA ASN A 122 -13.14 6.05 -23.54
C ASN A 122 -12.82 5.94 -25.05
N GLN A 123 -12.44 7.05 -25.71
CA GLN A 123 -12.11 7.06 -27.14
C GLN A 123 -10.63 6.75 -27.41
N VAL A 124 -9.72 7.14 -26.51
CA VAL A 124 -8.25 6.99 -26.69
C VAL A 124 -7.73 5.66 -26.13
N LEU A 125 -8.41 5.09 -25.14
CA LEU A 125 -8.10 3.78 -24.57
C LEU A 125 -8.53 2.61 -25.48
N GLN A 126 -9.30 2.85 -26.54
CA GLN A 126 -9.63 1.83 -27.53
C GLN A 126 -8.45 1.55 -28.49
N ASP A 127 -7.61 2.56 -28.74
CA ASP A 127 -6.43 2.41 -29.60
C ASP A 127 -5.24 1.77 -28.85
N PHE A 128 -5.19 1.93 -27.53
CA PHE A 128 -4.16 1.33 -26.68
C PHE A 128 -4.66 -0.01 -26.12
N THR A 129 -3.97 -1.12 -26.41
CA THR A 129 -4.31 -2.44 -25.85
C THR A 129 -4.22 -2.41 -24.32
N PHE A 130 -5.33 -2.15 -23.63
CA PHE A 130 -5.44 -2.08 -22.16
C PHE A 130 -4.81 -3.31 -21.48
N TYR A 131 -4.91 -4.47 -22.13
CA TYR A 131 -4.28 -5.71 -21.68
C TYR A 131 -2.75 -5.63 -21.61
N MET A 132 -2.10 -4.93 -22.55
CA MET A 132 -0.65 -4.75 -22.54
C MET A 132 -0.21 -3.84 -21.40
N LEU A 133 -0.99 -2.79 -21.13
CA LEU A 133 -0.78 -1.91 -19.98
C LEU A 133 -0.90 -2.67 -18.66
N LEU A 134 -1.97 -3.44 -18.50
CA LEU A 134 -2.20 -4.25 -17.30
C LEU A 134 -1.07 -5.28 -17.12
N GLY A 135 -0.63 -5.90 -18.22
CA GLY A 135 0.53 -6.80 -18.22
C GLY A 135 1.80 -6.13 -17.72
N TRP A 136 2.11 -4.93 -18.21
CA TRP A 136 3.25 -4.14 -17.74
C TRP A 136 3.14 -3.77 -16.25
N LEU A 137 1.96 -3.38 -15.77
CA LEU A 137 1.73 -3.10 -14.34
C LEU A 137 1.95 -4.33 -13.46
N CYS A 138 1.51 -5.51 -13.91
CA CYS A 138 1.76 -6.77 -13.20
C CYS A 138 3.26 -7.08 -13.13
N VAL A 139 3.99 -6.96 -14.25
CA VAL A 139 5.45 -7.15 -14.30
C VAL A 139 6.15 -6.17 -13.37
N GLN A 140 5.76 -4.89 -13.38
CA GLN A 140 6.30 -3.85 -12.50
C GLN A 140 6.07 -4.17 -11.03
N ALA A 141 4.87 -4.66 -10.67
CA ALA A 141 4.55 -5.05 -9.30
C ALA A 141 5.40 -6.23 -8.81
N VAL A 142 5.62 -7.23 -9.67
CA VAL A 142 6.52 -8.36 -9.37
C VAL A 142 7.95 -7.86 -9.16
N PHE A 143 8.47 -7.01 -10.06
CA PHE A 143 9.80 -6.40 -9.89
C PHE A 143 9.94 -5.62 -8.58
N CYS A 144 8.94 -4.81 -8.22
CA CYS A 144 8.92 -4.08 -6.95
C CYS A 144 9.00 -5.03 -5.75
N SER A 145 8.18 -6.08 -5.74
CA SER A 145 8.17 -7.05 -4.64
C SER A 145 9.50 -7.80 -4.49
N LEU A 146 10.12 -8.20 -5.61
CA LEU A 146 11.44 -8.85 -5.61
C LEU A 146 12.52 -7.91 -5.08
N PHE A 147 12.52 -6.65 -5.54
CA PHE A 147 13.50 -5.65 -5.09
C PHE A 147 13.38 -5.40 -3.58
N ILE A 148 12.16 -5.19 -3.08
CA ILE A 148 11.91 -5.01 -1.64
C ILE A 148 12.34 -6.27 -0.87
N GLY A 149 11.99 -7.47 -1.35
CA GLY A 149 12.40 -8.74 -0.74
C GLY A 149 13.93 -8.88 -0.63
N ILE A 150 14.66 -8.55 -1.70
CA ILE A 150 16.13 -8.57 -1.71
C ILE A 150 16.71 -7.57 -0.70
N THR A 151 16.19 -6.34 -0.66
CA THR A 151 16.71 -5.32 0.29
C THR A 151 16.56 -5.77 1.75
N ILE A 152 15.44 -6.42 2.08
CA ILE A 152 15.20 -6.96 3.42
C ILE A 152 16.10 -8.16 3.69
N TYR A 153 16.28 -9.06 2.72
CA TYR A 153 17.18 -10.20 2.85
C TYR A 153 18.63 -9.76 3.12
N VAL A 154 19.13 -8.79 2.36
CA VAL A 154 20.47 -8.21 2.54
C VAL A 154 20.62 -7.57 3.92
N LYS A 155 19.60 -6.80 4.35
CA LYS A 155 19.60 -6.17 5.68
C LYS A 155 19.65 -7.23 6.79
N ASN A 156 18.87 -8.31 6.68
CA ASN A 156 18.85 -9.39 7.66
C ASN A 156 20.21 -10.13 7.71
N LYS A 157 20.82 -10.43 6.56
CA LYS A 157 22.14 -11.05 6.48
C LYS A 157 23.22 -10.18 7.12
N LYS A 158 23.20 -8.86 6.87
CA LYS A 158 24.14 -7.90 7.49
C LYS A 158 24.00 -7.89 9.02
N PHE A 159 22.77 -7.93 9.53
CA PHE A 159 22.50 -7.97 10.97
C PHE A 159 23.05 -9.25 11.64
N GLN A 160 22.90 -10.40 10.98
CA GLN A 160 23.46 -11.68 11.44
C GLN A 160 25.00 -11.68 11.43
N HIS A 161 25.64 -11.08 10.43
CA HIS A 161 27.10 -10.95 10.39
C HIS A 161 27.65 -10.05 11.51
N ILE A 162 26.96 -8.96 11.86
CA ILE A 162 27.34 -8.09 12.98
C ILE A 162 27.22 -8.85 14.31
N LYS A 163 26.12 -9.58 14.52
CA LYS A 163 25.89 -10.35 15.75
C LYS A 163 26.86 -11.52 15.95
N LYS A 164 27.47 -12.05 14.88
CA LYS A 164 28.53 -13.07 14.96
C LYS A 164 29.92 -12.50 15.24
N LYS A 165 30.14 -11.19 15.05
CA LYS A 165 31.42 -10.50 15.28
C LYS A 165 31.48 -9.77 16.64
N ALA A 166 30.34 -9.55 17.27
CA ALA A 166 30.20 -9.04 18.64
C ALA A 166 30.14 -10.21 19.63
#